data_AF-A0A951NHW6-F1
#
_entry.id   AF-A0A951NHW6-F1
#
_cell.length_a   1.000
_cell.length_b   1.000
_cell.length_c   1.000
_cell.angle_alpha   90.00
_cell.angle_beta   90.00
_cell.angle_gamma   90.00
#
_symmetry.space_group_name_H-M   'P 1'
#
loop_
_entity.id
_entity.type
_entity.pdbx_description
1 polymer ?
#
loop_
_entity_poly.entity_id
_entity_poly.type
_entity_poly.pdbx_seq_one_letter_code
_entity_poly.pdbx_strand_id
1 'polypeptide(L)'
;MAPTPVVLTPAPAATAAPPVAPPATIVAAPPAPLSLPPPVPDPVVVTSPAASPSPPPSVAPPAPARPRVRSVVEQPWTPFATVLGLTLHHPSRRMERIGFHQSSHDGARMLDPLPTAADPVTLTTRNRGTGARTSADMVMDPQVEVRAPVDGTVIRSGTYVLYCKYSDDFVVIEPVDRPGLEVKMIHIDGVRVKAGDRVVAGKTVLAPRPTQLPFESQVDRLRSADPAWPHVHLEVVDTAIPDRPSPGGGCP
;
A
#
# COMPACT_ATOMS: atom_id res chain seq x y z
N MET A 1 -61.42 8.81 -11.70
CA MET A 1 -60.75 10.04 -11.24
C MET A 1 -59.25 9.81 -11.37
N ALA A 2 -58.60 10.51 -12.29
CA ALA A 2 -57.15 10.42 -12.51
C ALA A 2 -56.42 11.42 -11.59
N PRO A 3 -55.25 11.09 -11.02
CA PRO A 3 -54.52 12.00 -10.17
C PRO A 3 -53.81 13.09 -10.99
N THR A 4 -53.91 14.33 -10.51
CA THR A 4 -53.30 15.54 -11.05
C THR A 4 -51.77 15.49 -10.93
N PRO A 5 -51.00 15.93 -11.94
CA PRO A 5 -49.55 15.97 -11.83
C PRO A 5 -49.09 17.12 -10.92
N VAL A 6 -48.18 16.81 -9.98
CA VAL A 6 -47.50 17.79 -9.13
C VAL A 6 -46.31 18.36 -9.91
N VAL A 7 -46.33 19.68 -10.15
CA VAL A 7 -45.21 20.41 -10.74
C VAL A 7 -44.22 20.74 -9.63
N LEU A 8 -43.02 20.17 -9.69
CA LEU A 8 -41.91 20.50 -8.79
C LEU A 8 -41.14 21.71 -9.34
N THR A 9 -41.19 22.81 -8.60
CA THR A 9 -40.32 23.99 -8.81
C THR A 9 -38.86 23.67 -8.49
N PRO A 10 -37.89 24.12 -9.30
CA PRO A 10 -36.47 23.92 -9.03
C PRO A 10 -35.99 24.80 -7.87
N ALA A 11 -35.13 24.23 -7.01
CA ALA A 11 -34.47 24.93 -5.93
C ALA A 11 -33.46 25.98 -6.46
N PRO A 12 -33.25 27.10 -5.74
CA PRO A 12 -32.30 28.13 -6.17
C PRO A 12 -30.86 27.63 -6.10
N ALA A 13 -30.06 28.02 -7.09
CA ALA A 13 -28.64 27.72 -7.17
C ALA A 13 -27.88 28.37 -6.00
N ALA A 14 -27.07 27.58 -5.29
CA ALA A 14 -26.21 28.06 -4.23
C ALA A 14 -25.03 28.86 -4.84
N THR A 15 -24.93 30.13 -4.44
CA THR A 15 -23.81 31.02 -4.77
C THR A 15 -22.51 30.51 -4.14
N ALA A 16 -21.50 30.23 -4.95
CA ALA A 16 -20.17 29.85 -4.47
C ALA A 16 -19.50 31.02 -3.73
N ALA A 17 -18.95 30.74 -2.54
CA ALA A 17 -18.13 31.67 -1.77
C ALA A 17 -16.74 31.85 -2.44
N PRO A 18 -16.13 33.05 -2.36
CA PRO A 18 -14.80 33.30 -2.92
C PRO A 18 -13.70 32.52 -2.17
N PRO A 19 -12.59 32.16 -2.83
CA PRO A 19 -11.50 31.41 -2.23
C PRO A 19 -10.75 32.25 -1.18
N VAL A 20 -10.50 31.65 -0.02
CA VAL A 20 -9.66 32.20 1.04
C VAL A 20 -8.20 32.13 0.61
N ALA A 21 -7.50 33.26 0.68
CA ALA A 21 -6.07 33.35 0.37
C ALA A 21 -5.22 32.57 1.41
N PRO A 22 -4.14 31.89 0.99
CA PRO A 22 -3.25 31.20 1.92
C PRO A 22 -2.43 32.18 2.76
N PRO A 23 -2.07 31.83 4.01
CA PRO A 23 -1.26 32.68 4.88
C PRO A 23 0.18 32.81 4.36
N ALA A 24 0.73 34.03 4.48
CA ALA A 24 2.09 34.36 4.10
C ALA A 24 3.12 33.62 4.99
N THR A 25 4.11 33.00 4.35
CA THR A 25 5.26 32.40 5.02
C THR A 25 6.22 33.50 5.49
N ILE A 26 6.40 33.63 6.80
CA ILE A 26 7.44 34.49 7.39
C ILE A 26 8.78 33.76 7.25
N VAL A 27 9.67 34.31 6.42
CA VAL A 27 11.06 33.89 6.33
C VAL A 27 11.82 34.52 7.51
N ALA A 28 12.33 33.69 8.41
CA ALA A 28 13.20 34.14 9.49
C ALA A 28 14.58 34.56 8.95
N ALA A 29 15.06 35.72 9.37
CA ALA A 29 16.38 36.24 9.03
C ALA A 29 17.51 35.42 9.71
N PRO A 30 18.69 35.29 9.08
CA PRO A 30 19.83 34.60 9.66
C PRO A 30 20.46 35.41 10.81
N PRO A 31 21.00 34.75 11.86
CA PRO A 31 21.68 35.43 12.96
C PRO A 31 23.05 35.99 12.55
N ALA A 32 23.45 37.08 13.21
CA ALA A 32 24.71 37.79 13.01
C ALA A 32 25.94 36.95 13.43
N PRO A 33 27.12 37.16 12.81
CA PRO A 33 28.33 36.43 13.17
C PRO A 33 28.93 36.92 14.49
N LEU A 34 29.32 35.96 15.35
CA LEU A 34 30.05 36.21 16.59
C LEU A 34 31.53 36.51 16.28
N SER A 35 32.06 37.55 16.94
CA SER A 35 33.47 37.96 16.86
C SER A 35 34.40 36.93 17.50
N LEU A 36 35.52 36.64 16.83
CA LEU A 36 36.59 35.77 17.34
C LEU A 36 37.53 36.56 18.27
N PRO A 37 38.04 35.94 19.37
CA PRO A 37 39.09 36.53 20.21
C PRO A 37 40.48 36.46 19.54
N PRO A 38 41.44 37.30 20.00
CA PRO A 38 42.78 37.43 19.41
C PRO A 38 43.67 36.20 19.64
N PRO A 39 44.71 36.00 18.80
CA PRO A 39 45.59 34.84 18.87
C PRO A 39 46.58 34.90 20.05
N VAL A 40 46.80 33.74 20.68
CA VAL A 40 47.82 33.49 21.70
C VAL A 40 49.10 33.03 20.98
N PRO A 41 50.32 33.47 21.39
CA PRO A 41 51.57 33.04 20.74
C PRO A 41 51.91 31.57 21.02
N ASP A 42 52.45 30.90 20.00
CA ASP A 42 52.79 29.48 19.99
C ASP A 42 53.94 29.12 20.94
N PRO A 43 53.90 27.95 21.61
CA PRO A 43 55.05 27.40 22.30
C PRO A 43 56.06 26.78 21.31
N VAL A 44 57.35 27.07 21.55
CA VAL A 44 58.48 26.53 20.79
C VAL A 44 58.57 25.02 21.00
N VAL A 45 58.37 24.24 19.93
CA VAL A 45 58.50 22.78 19.94
C VAL A 45 59.95 22.39 19.62
N VAL A 46 60.59 21.70 20.56
CA VAL A 46 61.89 21.03 20.37
C VAL A 46 61.67 19.76 19.52
N THR A 47 62.24 19.73 18.32
CA THR A 47 62.16 18.59 17.40
C THR A 47 63.12 17.47 17.79
N SER A 48 62.58 16.30 18.15
CA SER A 48 63.29 15.02 18.18
C SER A 48 63.29 14.36 16.79
N PRO A 49 64.23 13.45 16.47
CA PRO A 49 64.33 12.83 15.15
C PRO A 49 63.13 11.90 14.87
N ALA A 50 62.57 12.01 13.67
CA ALA A 50 61.42 11.25 13.21
C ALA A 50 61.74 9.75 13.05
N ALA A 51 60.91 8.89 13.65
CA ALA A 51 60.84 7.47 13.32
C ALA A 51 60.08 7.28 11.99
N SER A 52 60.56 6.38 11.13
CA SER A 52 59.91 6.04 9.87
C SER A 52 58.45 5.61 10.08
N PRO A 53 57.49 6.08 9.25
CA PRO A 53 56.10 5.67 9.35
C PRO A 53 55.93 4.21 8.91
N SER A 54 55.27 3.42 9.74
CA SER A 54 54.77 2.09 9.35
C SER A 54 53.73 2.24 8.22
N PRO A 55 53.68 1.29 7.26
CA PRO A 55 52.68 1.31 6.20
C PRO A 55 51.25 1.24 6.78
N PRO A 56 50.26 1.88 6.14
CA PRO A 56 48.87 1.83 6.60
C PRO A 56 48.36 0.38 6.56
N PRO A 57 47.50 -0.03 7.51
CA PRO A 57 46.88 -1.35 7.45
C PRO A 57 46.04 -1.46 6.17
N SER A 58 46.34 -2.46 5.35
CA SER A 58 45.52 -2.82 4.19
C SER A 58 44.14 -3.24 4.68
N VAL A 59 43.14 -2.37 4.52
CA VAL A 59 41.73 -2.70 4.80
C VAL A 59 41.31 -3.76 3.78
N ALA A 60 41.14 -5.00 4.24
CA ALA A 60 40.59 -6.06 3.42
C ALA A 60 39.21 -5.63 2.87
N PRO A 61 38.85 -5.97 1.62
CA PRO A 61 37.52 -5.72 1.10
C PRO A 61 36.47 -6.26 2.08
N PRO A 62 35.36 -5.55 2.33
CA PRO A 62 34.30 -6.06 3.18
C PRO A 62 33.85 -7.42 2.62
N ALA A 63 33.79 -8.42 3.50
CA ALA A 63 33.28 -9.73 3.13
C ALA A 63 31.90 -9.57 2.49
N PRO A 64 31.59 -10.34 1.43
CA PRO A 64 30.27 -10.25 0.80
C PRO A 64 29.19 -10.46 1.84
N ALA A 65 28.19 -9.57 1.86
CA ALA A 65 27.07 -9.69 2.79
C ALA A 65 26.42 -11.06 2.62
N ARG A 66 26.16 -11.75 3.73
CA ARG A 66 25.45 -13.04 3.69
C ARG A 66 24.10 -12.83 3.01
N PRO A 67 23.68 -13.71 2.08
CA PRO A 67 22.35 -13.64 1.50
C PRO A 67 21.31 -13.63 2.61
N ARG A 68 20.38 -12.68 2.58
CA ARG A 68 19.28 -12.66 3.54
C ARG A 68 18.36 -13.86 3.28
N VAL A 69 17.97 -14.55 4.35
CA VAL A 69 17.02 -15.66 4.28
C VAL A 69 15.61 -15.09 4.23
N ARG A 70 14.79 -15.59 3.30
CA ARG A 70 13.39 -15.16 3.19
C ARG A 70 12.59 -15.66 4.39
N SER A 71 11.85 -14.75 5.02
CA SER A 71 10.87 -15.07 6.06
C SER A 71 9.54 -15.44 5.38
N VAL A 72 9.01 -16.63 5.68
CA VAL A 72 7.74 -17.11 5.10
C VAL A 72 6.84 -17.60 6.23
N VAL A 73 5.62 -17.07 6.25
CA VAL A 73 4.50 -17.56 7.06
C VAL A 73 3.69 -18.54 6.21
N GLU A 74 3.73 -19.82 6.60
CA GLU A 74 2.89 -20.87 6.03
C GLU A 74 1.62 -21.03 6.84
N GLN A 75 0.46 -20.98 6.17
CA GLN A 75 -0.84 -21.04 6.84
C GLN A 75 -1.93 -21.56 5.89
N PRO A 76 -2.98 -22.26 6.40
CA PRO A 76 -4.02 -22.86 5.56
C PRO A 76 -5.16 -21.89 5.16
N TRP A 77 -4.83 -20.75 4.55
CA TRP A 77 -5.78 -19.66 4.23
C TRP A 77 -6.64 -19.22 5.43
N THR A 78 -6.06 -19.14 6.62
CA THR A 78 -6.65 -18.61 7.84
C THR A 78 -7.07 -17.16 7.67
N PRO A 79 -8.03 -16.68 8.48
CA PRO A 79 -8.36 -15.26 8.56
C PRO A 79 -7.13 -14.38 8.84
N PHE A 80 -7.07 -13.18 8.27
CA PHE A 80 -6.02 -12.19 8.55
C PHE A 80 -6.57 -10.86 9.06
N ALA A 81 -7.81 -10.53 8.76
CA ALA A 81 -8.43 -9.28 9.20
C ALA A 81 -9.95 -9.41 9.29
N THR A 82 -10.55 -8.50 10.05
CA THR A 82 -11.99 -8.23 9.99
C THR A 82 -12.25 -6.80 9.53
N VAL A 83 -13.43 -6.57 8.95
CA VAL A 83 -13.87 -5.23 8.55
C VAL A 83 -15.38 -5.18 8.52
N LEU A 84 -15.98 -4.29 9.32
CA LEU A 84 -17.43 -4.19 9.46
C LEU A 84 -18.09 -5.56 9.72
N GLY A 85 -17.44 -6.48 10.44
CA GLY A 85 -17.92 -7.85 10.69
C GLY A 85 -17.94 -8.80 9.48
N LEU A 86 -17.23 -8.47 8.41
CA LEU A 86 -16.73 -9.40 7.39
C LEU A 86 -15.38 -9.97 7.85
N THR A 87 -15.15 -11.26 7.63
CA THR A 87 -13.85 -11.91 7.88
C THR A 87 -13.11 -12.09 6.56
N LEU A 88 -11.87 -11.60 6.49
CA LEU A 88 -11.00 -11.73 5.32
C LEU A 88 -9.97 -12.82 5.55
N HIS A 89 -9.82 -13.71 4.58
CA HIS A 89 -8.85 -14.80 4.58
C HIS A 89 -7.62 -14.45 3.76
N HIS A 90 -6.46 -14.95 4.19
CA HIS A 90 -5.24 -14.83 3.39
C HIS A 90 -5.50 -15.43 2.00
N PRO A 91 -5.09 -14.78 0.91
CA PRO A 91 -5.33 -15.28 -0.45
C PRO A 91 -4.33 -16.37 -0.86
N SER A 92 -3.18 -16.49 -0.18
CA SER A 92 -2.16 -17.50 -0.44
C SER A 92 -1.75 -18.20 0.84
N ARG A 93 -1.43 -19.50 0.75
CA ARG A 93 -0.90 -20.29 1.86
C ARG A 93 0.55 -19.98 2.23
N ARG A 94 1.28 -19.24 1.39
CA ARG A 94 2.68 -18.85 1.59
C ARG A 94 2.81 -17.34 1.46
N MET A 95 2.86 -16.68 2.60
CA MET A 95 2.92 -15.23 2.72
C MET A 95 4.28 -14.83 3.28
N GLU A 96 4.87 -13.76 2.77
CA GLU A 96 6.01 -13.13 3.43
C GLU A 96 5.52 -12.12 4.48
N ARG A 97 4.51 -11.31 4.13
CA ARG A 97 4.03 -10.19 4.95
C ARG A 97 2.71 -9.60 4.45
N ILE A 98 2.00 -8.89 5.33
CA ILE A 98 0.91 -7.98 4.98
C ILE A 98 1.29 -6.53 5.34
N GLY A 99 1.43 -5.69 4.33
CA GLY A 99 1.61 -4.24 4.48
C GLY A 99 0.27 -3.52 4.41
N PHE A 100 -0.25 -3.06 5.54
CA PHE A 100 -1.45 -2.22 5.60
C PHE A 100 -1.13 -0.77 5.23
N HIS A 101 -2.00 -0.13 4.47
CA HIS A 101 -1.79 1.23 4.00
C HIS A 101 -3.11 1.93 3.64
N GLN A 102 -2.98 3.13 3.08
CA GLN A 102 -4.10 3.96 2.66
C GLN A 102 -4.59 3.56 1.25
N SER A 103 -5.88 3.26 1.14
CA SER A 103 -6.57 3.20 -0.16
C SER A 103 -6.70 4.60 -0.75
N SER A 104 -6.83 4.71 -2.08
CA SER A 104 -7.23 5.96 -2.73
C SER A 104 -8.75 6.17 -2.76
N HIS A 105 -9.54 5.14 -2.47
CA HIS A 105 -10.99 5.17 -2.57
C HIS A 105 -11.63 5.65 -1.26
N ASP A 106 -12.51 6.66 -1.33
CA ASP A 106 -13.08 7.28 -0.12
C ASP A 106 -14.03 6.35 0.66
N GLY A 107 -14.71 5.44 -0.04
CA GLY A 107 -15.48 4.35 0.57
C GLY A 107 -14.67 3.23 1.22
N ALA A 108 -13.32 3.25 1.15
CA ALA A 108 -12.51 2.18 1.72
C ALA A 108 -12.60 2.13 3.25
N ARG A 109 -12.78 0.91 3.79
CA ARG A 109 -13.04 0.67 5.20
C ARG A 109 -11.78 0.20 5.93
N MET A 110 -11.67 0.58 7.20
CA MET A 110 -10.52 0.21 8.03
C MET A 110 -10.53 -1.30 8.26
N LEU A 111 -9.42 -1.94 7.90
CA LEU A 111 -9.17 -3.35 8.19
C LEU A 111 -8.60 -3.46 9.62
N ASP A 112 -9.15 -4.38 10.40
CA ASP A 112 -8.67 -4.73 11.73
C ASP A 112 -7.89 -6.04 11.64
N PRO A 113 -6.54 -6.01 11.65
CA PRO A 113 -5.71 -7.19 11.54
C PRO A 113 -5.95 -8.13 12.72
N LEU A 114 -6.03 -9.42 12.42
CA LEU A 114 -6.10 -10.49 13.40
C LEU A 114 -4.70 -10.92 13.82
N PRO A 115 -4.54 -11.58 15.00
CA PRO A 115 -3.25 -12.13 15.43
C PRO A 115 -2.63 -13.13 14.44
N THR A 116 -3.46 -13.70 13.56
CA THR A 116 -3.07 -14.65 12.52
C THR A 116 -2.53 -13.99 11.24
N ALA A 117 -2.62 -12.66 11.11
CA ALA A 117 -2.07 -11.95 9.96
C ALA A 117 -0.57 -12.24 9.77
N ALA A 118 -0.15 -12.52 8.53
CA ALA A 118 1.25 -12.79 8.24
C ALA A 118 2.11 -11.52 8.41
N ASP A 119 2.95 -11.50 9.45
CA ASP A 119 3.93 -10.45 9.75
C ASP A 119 3.39 -9.02 9.48
N PRO A 120 2.32 -8.60 10.17
CA PRO A 120 1.57 -7.41 9.81
C PRO A 120 2.38 -6.14 10.10
N VAL A 121 2.40 -5.22 9.14
CA VAL A 121 3.02 -3.90 9.30
C VAL A 121 2.08 -2.82 8.76
N THR A 122 2.02 -1.67 9.42
CA THR A 122 1.37 -0.47 8.84
C THR A 122 2.45 0.37 8.15
N LEU A 123 2.28 0.61 6.85
CA LEU A 123 3.21 1.37 6.03
C LEU A 123 3.09 2.87 6.32
N THR A 124 4.15 3.60 6.00
CA THR A 124 4.14 5.07 6.12
C THR A 124 3.06 5.69 5.23
N THR A 125 2.46 6.79 5.72
CA THR A 125 1.40 7.50 5.01
C THR A 125 1.80 7.90 3.59
N ARG A 126 0.84 7.86 2.66
CA ARG A 126 0.94 8.41 1.31
C ARG A 126 0.04 9.63 1.11
N ASN A 127 -0.50 10.16 2.21
CA ASN A 127 -1.37 11.32 2.26
C ASN A 127 -2.61 11.18 1.36
N ARG A 128 -3.17 9.96 1.29
CA ARG A 128 -4.36 9.68 0.48
C ARG A 128 -5.66 10.04 1.21
N GLY A 129 -5.64 10.63 2.39
CA GLY A 129 -6.86 11.06 3.10
C GLY A 129 -7.77 9.95 3.61
N THR A 130 -7.41 8.68 3.44
CA THR A 130 -8.07 7.52 4.05
C THR A 130 -7.28 7.00 5.25
N GLY A 131 -7.88 6.09 6.03
CA GLY A 131 -7.23 5.49 7.21
C GLY A 131 -6.01 4.64 6.84
N ALA A 132 -5.06 4.54 7.77
CA ALA A 132 -3.75 3.89 7.55
C ALA A 132 -3.82 2.38 7.25
N ARG A 133 -4.97 1.72 7.43
CA ARG A 133 -5.19 0.30 7.15
C ARG A 133 -6.44 0.09 6.31
N THR A 134 -6.72 1.00 5.39
CA THR A 134 -7.89 0.90 4.48
C THR A 134 -7.62 0.04 3.25
N SER A 135 -6.36 -0.35 3.04
CA SER A 135 -5.94 -1.36 2.07
C SER A 135 -4.80 -2.22 2.63
N ALA A 136 -4.54 -3.35 1.99
CA ALA A 136 -3.49 -4.29 2.35
C ALA A 136 -2.73 -4.77 1.10
N ASP A 137 -1.41 -4.64 1.11
CA ASP A 137 -0.51 -5.27 0.14
C ASP A 137 0.01 -6.58 0.76
N MET A 138 -0.44 -7.69 0.21
CA MET A 138 -0.19 -9.05 0.70
C MET A 138 0.95 -9.67 -0.10
N VAL A 139 2.17 -9.63 0.44
CA VAL A 139 3.38 -10.17 -0.20
C VAL A 139 3.35 -11.69 -0.13
N MET A 140 3.38 -12.37 -1.28
CA MET A 140 3.16 -13.82 -1.35
C MET A 140 4.04 -14.51 -2.38
N ASP A 141 4.20 -15.83 -2.21
CA ASP A 141 5.02 -16.67 -3.08
C ASP A 141 4.53 -16.60 -4.54
N PRO A 142 5.39 -16.26 -5.52
CA PRO A 142 5.00 -16.07 -6.92
C PRO A 142 4.54 -17.36 -7.61
N GLN A 143 4.79 -18.53 -7.01
CA GLN A 143 4.42 -19.84 -7.57
C GLN A 143 3.15 -20.42 -6.94
N VAL A 144 2.52 -19.70 -6.00
CA VAL A 144 1.30 -20.14 -5.32
C VAL A 144 0.09 -19.39 -5.85
N GLU A 145 -1.02 -20.12 -5.97
CA GLU A 145 -2.26 -19.56 -6.45
C GLU A 145 -2.88 -18.52 -5.51
N VAL A 146 -3.62 -17.59 -6.10
CA VAL A 146 -4.39 -16.57 -5.39
C VAL A 146 -5.81 -17.09 -5.23
N ARG A 147 -6.29 -17.21 -3.99
CA ARG A 147 -7.63 -17.67 -3.65
C ARG A 147 -8.52 -16.55 -3.14
N ALA A 148 -9.82 -16.79 -3.19
CA ALA A 148 -10.83 -15.85 -2.72
C ALA A 148 -10.61 -15.55 -1.22
N PRO A 149 -10.61 -14.27 -0.80
CA PRO A 149 -10.45 -13.90 0.60
C PRO A 149 -11.77 -13.95 1.36
N VAL A 150 -12.91 -14.08 0.66
CA VAL A 150 -14.26 -14.08 1.24
C VAL A 150 -15.18 -15.02 0.47
N ASP A 151 -16.24 -15.45 1.14
CA ASP A 151 -17.40 -16.07 0.49
C ASP A 151 -18.22 -14.98 -0.20
N GLY A 152 -18.63 -15.20 -1.44
CA GLY A 152 -19.40 -14.19 -2.16
C GLY A 152 -19.69 -14.51 -3.61
N THR A 153 -20.09 -13.47 -4.33
CA THR A 153 -20.32 -13.50 -5.77
C THR A 153 -19.33 -12.54 -6.43
N VAL A 154 -18.64 -12.99 -7.47
CA VAL A 154 -17.84 -12.09 -8.30
C VAL A 154 -18.79 -11.16 -9.02
N ILE A 155 -18.63 -9.85 -8.82
CA ILE A 155 -19.47 -8.84 -9.48
C ILE A 155 -18.76 -8.20 -10.66
N ARG A 156 -17.42 -8.16 -10.63
CA ARG A 156 -16.59 -7.67 -11.74
C ARG A 156 -15.25 -8.40 -11.73
N SER A 157 -14.72 -8.68 -12.91
CA SER A 157 -13.35 -9.16 -13.09
C SER A 157 -12.88 -8.86 -14.51
N GLY A 158 -11.57 -8.88 -14.72
CA GLY A 158 -10.97 -8.67 -16.03
C GLY A 158 -9.60 -8.03 -15.92
N THR A 159 -9.22 -7.32 -16.98
CA THR A 159 -7.93 -6.64 -17.09
C THR A 159 -8.10 -5.13 -16.95
N TYR A 160 -7.12 -4.46 -16.37
CA TYR A 160 -7.03 -3.01 -16.28
C TYR A 160 -5.61 -2.54 -16.63
N VAL A 161 -5.46 -1.23 -16.89
CA VAL A 161 -4.17 -0.63 -17.22
C VAL A 161 -3.69 0.22 -16.04
N LEU A 162 -2.76 -0.31 -15.26
CA LEU A 162 -2.11 0.38 -14.16
C LEU A 162 -1.14 1.45 -14.69
N TYR A 163 -1.24 2.66 -14.16
CA TYR A 163 -0.42 3.81 -14.52
C TYR A 163 -0.34 4.08 -16.04
N CYS A 164 -1.45 3.84 -16.75
CA CYS A 164 -1.55 4.01 -18.19
C CYS A 164 -0.48 3.21 -18.99
N LYS A 165 0.12 2.17 -18.38
CA LYS A 165 1.28 1.49 -18.97
C LYS A 165 1.28 -0.02 -18.76
N TYR A 166 0.86 -0.50 -17.61
CA TYR A 166 1.04 -1.90 -17.22
C TYR A 166 -0.31 -2.62 -17.22
N SER A 167 -0.46 -3.62 -18.08
CA SER A 167 -1.61 -4.52 -18.05
C SER A 167 -1.55 -5.39 -16.80
N ASP A 168 -2.65 -5.50 -16.08
CA ASP A 168 -2.78 -6.29 -14.87
C ASP A 168 -4.25 -6.74 -14.72
N ASP A 169 -4.51 -7.79 -13.95
CA ASP A 169 -5.88 -8.27 -13.75
C ASP A 169 -6.45 -7.90 -12.38
N PHE A 170 -7.78 -7.92 -12.30
CA PHE A 170 -8.53 -7.63 -11.09
C PHE A 170 -9.74 -8.55 -10.91
N VAL A 171 -10.17 -8.68 -9.65
CA VAL A 171 -11.43 -9.31 -9.25
C VAL A 171 -12.10 -8.44 -8.18
N VAL A 172 -13.41 -8.29 -8.28
CA VAL A 172 -14.26 -7.65 -7.27
C VAL A 172 -15.34 -8.63 -6.84
N ILE A 173 -15.42 -8.88 -5.54
CA ILE A 173 -16.38 -9.82 -4.94
C ILE A 173 -17.33 -9.03 -4.04
N GLU A 174 -18.64 -9.22 -4.21
CA GLU A 174 -19.63 -8.84 -3.22
C GLU A 174 -19.77 -9.99 -2.20
N PRO A 175 -19.49 -9.76 -0.90
CA PRO A 175 -19.59 -10.81 0.11
C PRO A 175 -21.04 -11.23 0.36
N VAL A 176 -21.26 -12.53 0.57
CA VAL A 176 -22.61 -13.09 0.72
C VAL A 176 -23.42 -12.46 1.88
N ASP A 177 -22.77 -12.17 3.01
CA ASP A 177 -23.44 -11.64 4.21
C ASP A 177 -23.32 -10.11 4.34
N ARG A 178 -22.79 -9.42 3.32
CA ARG A 178 -22.53 -7.97 3.31
C ARG A 178 -22.80 -7.32 1.94
N PRO A 179 -24.05 -7.35 1.45
CA PRO A 179 -24.39 -6.66 0.20
C PRO A 179 -24.11 -5.16 0.32
N GLY A 180 -23.67 -4.55 -0.78
CA GLY A 180 -23.21 -3.15 -0.80
C GLY A 180 -21.77 -2.94 -0.31
N LEU A 181 -21.06 -4.01 0.07
CA LEU A 181 -19.60 -4.01 0.18
C LEU A 181 -18.97 -4.66 -1.04
N GLU A 182 -17.81 -4.15 -1.43
CA GLU A 182 -16.96 -4.72 -2.46
C GLU A 182 -15.60 -5.08 -1.88
N VAL A 183 -15.17 -6.33 -2.07
CA VAL A 183 -13.80 -6.76 -1.83
C VAL A 183 -13.07 -6.77 -3.16
N LYS A 184 -12.22 -5.77 -3.38
CA LYS A 184 -11.43 -5.61 -4.60
C LYS A 184 -10.04 -6.19 -4.40
N MET A 185 -9.58 -6.97 -5.37
CA MET A 185 -8.23 -7.48 -5.47
C MET A 185 -7.62 -7.11 -6.83
N ILE A 186 -6.40 -6.58 -6.81
CA ILE A 186 -5.59 -6.25 -7.99
C ILE A 186 -4.16 -6.79 -7.80
N HIS A 187 -3.33 -6.72 -8.84
CA HIS A 187 -1.99 -7.33 -8.87
C HIS A 187 -2.06 -8.85 -8.86
N ILE A 188 -2.97 -9.38 -9.69
CA ILE A 188 -3.18 -10.81 -9.94
C ILE A 188 -3.06 -11.06 -11.44
N ASP A 189 -2.57 -12.24 -11.82
CA ASP A 189 -2.33 -12.57 -13.24
C ASP A 189 -3.07 -13.84 -13.66
N GLY A 190 -3.82 -13.75 -14.75
CA GLY A 190 -4.53 -14.88 -15.35
C GLY A 190 -5.82 -15.20 -14.60
N VAL A 191 -6.62 -14.18 -14.30
CA VAL A 191 -7.91 -14.34 -13.60
C VAL A 191 -8.79 -15.40 -14.27
N ARG A 192 -9.33 -16.32 -13.46
CA ARG A 192 -10.08 -17.51 -13.90
C ARG A 192 -11.58 -17.45 -13.60
N VAL A 193 -12.01 -16.44 -12.87
CA VAL A 193 -13.41 -16.24 -12.48
C VAL A 193 -14.02 -15.07 -13.23
N LYS A 194 -15.34 -15.09 -13.40
CA LYS A 194 -16.10 -14.03 -14.09
C LYS A 194 -17.29 -13.58 -13.25
N ALA A 195 -17.86 -12.43 -13.61
CA ALA A 195 -19.06 -11.91 -12.98
C ALA A 195 -20.18 -12.97 -12.95
N GLY A 196 -20.82 -13.12 -11.79
CA GLY A 196 -21.83 -14.14 -11.50
C GLY A 196 -21.30 -15.40 -10.84
N ASP A 197 -19.98 -15.67 -10.88
CA ASP A 197 -19.41 -16.86 -10.24
C ASP A 197 -19.50 -16.75 -8.71
N ARG A 198 -19.86 -17.87 -8.05
CA ARG A 198 -19.81 -18.00 -6.60
C ARG A 198 -18.40 -18.42 -6.17
N VAL A 199 -17.87 -17.75 -5.16
CA VAL A 199 -16.55 -18.01 -4.60
C VAL A 199 -16.63 -18.36 -3.12
N VAL A 200 -15.69 -19.19 -2.68
CA VAL A 200 -15.57 -19.63 -1.28
C VAL A 200 -14.18 -19.27 -0.76
N ALA A 201 -14.14 -18.61 0.38
CA ALA A 201 -12.95 -18.12 1.05
C ALA A 201 -11.92 -19.25 1.26
N GLY A 202 -10.66 -18.97 0.90
CA GLY A 202 -9.56 -19.93 1.00
C GLY A 202 -9.67 -21.16 0.10
N LYS A 203 -10.74 -21.31 -0.68
CA LYS A 203 -10.99 -22.48 -1.54
C LYS A 203 -11.01 -22.14 -3.01
N THR A 204 -11.79 -21.14 -3.44
CA THR A 204 -11.89 -20.84 -4.86
C THR A 204 -10.62 -20.16 -5.35
N VAL A 205 -9.98 -20.74 -6.37
CA VAL A 205 -8.82 -20.15 -7.05
C VAL A 205 -9.30 -19.01 -7.94
N LEU A 206 -8.82 -17.79 -7.67
CA LEU A 206 -9.11 -16.61 -8.48
C LEU A 206 -8.13 -16.48 -9.65
N ALA A 207 -6.84 -16.75 -9.39
CA ALA A 207 -5.76 -16.62 -10.36
C ALA A 207 -4.63 -17.63 -10.03
N PRO A 208 -3.86 -18.10 -11.03
CA PRO A 208 -2.72 -19.00 -10.82
C PRO A 208 -1.58 -18.39 -10.02
N ARG A 209 -1.41 -17.07 -10.03
CA ARG A 209 -0.29 -16.38 -9.37
C ARG A 209 -0.58 -14.88 -9.21
N PRO A 210 0.09 -14.21 -8.27
CA PRO A 210 0.15 -12.75 -8.22
C PRO A 210 0.95 -12.17 -9.40
N THR A 211 0.68 -10.91 -9.74
CA THR A 211 1.44 -10.18 -10.77
C THR A 211 2.76 -9.69 -10.20
N GLN A 212 3.87 -9.99 -10.88
CA GLN A 212 5.15 -9.35 -10.59
C GLN A 212 5.19 -7.96 -11.25
N LEU A 213 5.06 -6.91 -10.44
CA LEU A 213 5.14 -5.54 -10.93
C LEU A 213 6.58 -5.20 -11.38
N PRO A 214 6.74 -4.40 -12.44
CA PRO A 214 8.05 -4.06 -13.00
C PRO A 214 8.69 -2.82 -12.34
N PHE A 215 8.27 -2.49 -11.13
CA PHE A 215 8.76 -1.38 -10.32
C PHE A 215 8.67 -1.73 -8.84
N GLU A 216 9.45 -1.06 -8.00
CA GLU A 216 9.42 -1.25 -6.55
C GLU A 216 8.16 -0.60 -5.95
N SER A 217 7.32 -1.40 -5.31
CA SER A 217 6.22 -0.94 -4.47
C SER A 217 6.69 -0.60 -3.05
N GLN A 218 5.90 0.17 -2.31
CA GLN A 218 6.26 0.59 -0.95
C GLN A 218 6.52 -0.62 -0.02
N VAL A 219 5.74 -1.69 -0.17
CA VAL A 219 5.89 -2.91 0.64
C VAL A 219 7.20 -3.66 0.34
N ASP A 220 7.73 -3.55 -0.89
CA ASP A 220 8.94 -4.26 -1.33
C ASP A 220 10.20 -3.76 -0.62
N ARG A 221 10.17 -2.53 -0.09
CA ARG A 221 11.25 -1.96 0.74
C ARG A 221 11.43 -2.70 2.07
N LEU A 222 10.43 -3.48 2.48
CA LEU A 222 10.42 -4.25 3.71
C LEU A 222 10.71 -5.74 3.48
N ARG A 223 11.08 -6.13 2.26
CA ARG A 223 11.41 -7.51 1.90
C ARG A 223 12.49 -8.08 2.83
N SER A 224 12.29 -9.32 3.21
CA SER A 224 13.24 -10.12 3.98
C SER A 224 14.41 -10.61 3.12
N ALA A 225 14.19 -10.81 1.82
CA ALA A 225 15.22 -11.27 0.88
C ALA A 225 14.99 -10.73 -0.55
N ASP A 226 16.06 -10.75 -1.36
CA ASP A 226 16.02 -10.42 -2.79
C ASP A 226 15.83 -11.69 -3.65
N PRO A 227 15.14 -11.61 -4.80
CA PRO A 227 14.33 -10.46 -5.23
C PRO A 227 13.06 -10.30 -4.37
N ALA A 228 12.45 -9.12 -4.37
CA ALA A 228 11.15 -8.92 -3.74
C ALA A 228 10.13 -9.92 -4.30
N TRP A 229 9.31 -10.51 -3.43
CA TRP A 229 8.14 -11.25 -3.88
C TRP A 229 7.03 -10.28 -4.32
N PRO A 230 6.16 -10.70 -5.26
CA PRO A 230 5.01 -9.90 -5.65
C PRO A 230 4.00 -9.77 -4.50
N HIS A 231 3.08 -8.82 -4.62
CA HIS A 231 1.98 -8.66 -3.68
C HIS A 231 0.64 -8.57 -4.41
N VAL A 232 -0.41 -8.99 -3.73
CA VAL A 232 -1.80 -8.69 -4.11
C VAL A 232 -2.29 -7.53 -3.28
N HIS A 233 -2.86 -6.52 -3.93
CA HIS A 233 -3.49 -5.40 -3.23
C HIS A 233 -4.96 -5.71 -2.99
N LEU A 234 -5.42 -5.55 -1.76
CA LEU A 234 -6.82 -5.72 -1.35
C LEU A 234 -7.35 -4.48 -0.65
N GLU A 235 -8.59 -4.13 -0.98
CA GLU A 235 -9.38 -3.12 -0.28
C GLU A 235 -10.83 -3.61 -0.11
N VAL A 236 -11.48 -3.17 0.96
CA VAL A 236 -12.92 -3.36 1.17
C VAL A 236 -13.61 -2.01 1.10
N VAL A 237 -14.50 -1.86 0.14
CA VAL A 237 -15.16 -0.59 -0.21
C VAL A 237 -16.63 -0.67 0.12
N ASP A 238 -17.15 0.34 0.82
CA ASP A 238 -18.58 0.57 0.96
C ASP A 238 -19.08 1.41 -0.22
N THR A 239 -19.93 0.82 -1.05
CA THR A 239 -20.41 1.45 -2.29
C THR A 239 -21.40 2.58 -2.05
N ALA A 240 -21.94 2.72 -0.83
CA ALA A 240 -22.78 3.86 -0.48
C ALA A 240 -21.98 5.17 -0.33
N ILE A 241 -20.66 5.08 -0.19
CA ILE A 241 -19.77 6.24 -0.15
C ILE A 241 -19.15 6.44 -1.55
N PRO A 242 -19.49 7.53 -2.25
CA PRO A 242 -18.90 7.81 -3.55
C PRO A 242 -17.40 8.07 -3.40
N ASP A 243 -16.62 7.64 -4.39
CA ASP A 243 -15.23 8.04 -4.48
C ASP A 243 -15.14 9.48 -4.96
N ARG A 244 -14.19 10.26 -4.43
CA ARG A 244 -13.82 11.52 -5.07
C ARG A 244 -13.18 11.23 -6.43
N PRO A 245 -13.28 12.17 -7.39
CA PRO A 245 -12.50 12.10 -8.60
C PRO A 245 -11.00 12.02 -8.25
N SER A 246 -10.39 10.86 -8.49
CA SER A 246 -8.96 10.67 -8.26
C SER A 246 -8.18 11.20 -9.46
N PRO A 247 -7.24 12.14 -9.30
CA PRO A 247 -6.39 12.62 -10.39
C PRO A 247 -5.47 11.53 -10.99
N GLY A 248 -5.41 10.34 -10.38
CA GLY A 248 -4.44 9.30 -10.70
C GLY A 248 -5.03 7.92 -11.05
N GLY A 249 -6.34 7.81 -11.29
CA GLY A 249 -7.03 6.52 -11.44
C GLY A 249 -7.28 6.04 -12.87
N GLY A 250 -7.20 6.91 -13.88
CA GLY A 250 -7.47 6.56 -15.27
C GLY A 250 -7.04 7.70 -16.18
N CYS A 251 -6.51 7.36 -17.35
CA CYS A 251 -6.03 8.33 -18.32
C CYS A 251 -7.19 9.27 -18.75
N PRO A 252 -6.91 10.53 -19.13
CA PRO A 252 -7.91 11.43 -19.72
C PRO A 252 -8.50 10.85 -21.02
#